data_AF-A0A0K3CRH7-F1
#
_entry.id   AF-A0A0K3CRH7-F1
#
_cell.length_a   1.000
_cell.length_b   1.000
_cell.length_c   1.000
_cell.angle_alpha   90.00
_cell.angle_beta   90.00
_cell.angle_gamma   90.00
#
_symmetry.space_group_name_H-M   'P 1'
#
loop_
_entity.id
_entity.type
_entity.pdbx_description
1 polymer ?
#
loop_
_entity_poly.entity_id
_entity_poly.type
_entity_poly.pdbx_seq_one_letter_code
_entity_poly.pdbx_strand_id
1 'polypeptide(L)'
;MGARRIKLYKDISLENPWIKYIQIFENKGSMMGCSNPHPHGQAWSLSYVPTMPERILASQRRWAEEWEGKAKEGVPKLTNGLPSLLLTYAHSELALYHSSPSTSRVTHLGTHFVALVPYWAAWPFEVLVVPYKRHVPSLAYLEEEEKEDLASTLTSVGRRYDNLFECSFAYSMGIYQTPVFSPSLSLSSRGPSAPDACYAQLHIGFYPPLLRSSTVKKYLVGFELFAETQRDITPEQAAQRLREKSETEHYKRG
;
A
#
# COMPACT_ATOMS: atom_id res chain seq x y z
N MET A 1 -0.14 -5.58 18.29
CA MET A 1 0.69 -6.33 17.31
C MET A 1 1.72 -5.46 16.55
N GLY A 2 1.64 -4.12 16.59
CA GLY A 2 2.51 -3.22 15.79
C GLY A 2 3.95 -3.04 16.30
N ALA A 3 4.19 -3.02 17.61
CA ALA A 3 5.50 -2.69 18.17
C ALA A 3 6.62 -3.73 17.88
N ARG A 4 6.31 -5.04 17.89
CA ARG A 4 7.31 -6.10 17.65
C ARG A 4 7.82 -6.15 16.20
N ARG A 5 6.99 -5.81 15.20
CA ARG A 5 7.37 -5.90 13.78
C ARG A 5 8.33 -4.79 13.36
N ILE A 6 8.18 -3.59 13.93
CA ILE A 6 9.07 -2.45 13.65
C ILE A 6 10.45 -2.68 14.27
N LYS A 7 10.50 -3.22 15.49
CA LYS A 7 11.74 -3.62 16.14
C LYS A 7 12.46 -4.70 15.34
N LEU A 8 11.73 -5.72 14.87
CA LEU A 8 12.23 -6.78 14.00
C LEU A 8 12.86 -6.22 12.71
N TYR A 9 12.22 -5.24 12.06
CA TYR A 9 12.71 -4.64 10.82
C TYR A 9 14.05 -3.89 11.01
N LYS A 10 14.21 -3.17 12.12
CA LYS A 10 15.46 -2.45 12.42
C LYS A 10 16.56 -3.42 12.87
N ASP A 11 16.25 -4.31 13.81
CA ASP A 11 17.26 -5.13 14.48
C ASP A 11 17.78 -6.26 13.57
N ILE A 12 16.90 -6.92 12.81
CA ILE A 12 17.30 -8.03 11.93
C ILE A 12 18.33 -7.59 10.89
N SER A 13 18.13 -6.42 10.28
CA SER A 13 19.03 -5.94 9.22
C SER A 13 20.41 -5.52 9.75
N LEU A 14 20.47 -5.03 11.00
CA LEU A 14 21.73 -4.70 11.65
C LEU A 14 22.52 -5.95 12.03
N GLU A 15 21.82 -6.98 12.55
CA GLU A 15 22.44 -8.26 12.92
C GLU A 15 22.80 -9.14 11.71
N ASN A 16 22.15 -8.91 10.57
CA ASN A 16 22.30 -9.72 9.36
C ASN A 16 22.55 -8.84 8.12
N PRO A 17 23.78 -8.37 7.90
CA PRO A 17 24.12 -7.45 6.80
C PRO A 17 23.85 -7.99 5.39
N TRP A 18 23.65 -9.31 5.25
CA TRP A 18 23.32 -9.95 3.99
C TRP A 18 21.86 -9.70 3.57
N ILE A 19 20.98 -9.31 4.49
CA ILE A 19 19.58 -8.99 4.18
C ILE A 19 19.53 -7.62 3.51
N LYS A 20 18.96 -7.57 2.31
CA LYS A 20 18.77 -6.34 1.52
C LYS A 20 17.31 -5.90 1.46
N TYR A 21 16.36 -6.82 1.67
CA TYR A 21 14.94 -6.50 1.68
C TYR A 21 14.17 -7.41 2.63
N ILE A 22 13.14 -6.86 3.29
CA ILE A 22 12.18 -7.63 4.09
C ILE A 22 10.79 -7.41 3.50
N GLN A 23 10.23 -8.44 2.87
CA GLN A 23 8.86 -8.40 2.34
C GLN A 23 7.88 -8.86 3.41
N ILE A 24 7.05 -7.94 3.89
CA ILE A 24 5.94 -8.23 4.81
C ILE A 24 4.66 -8.38 3.99
N PHE A 25 3.93 -9.47 4.21
CA PHE A 25 2.68 -9.75 3.49
C PHE A 25 1.74 -10.65 4.31
N GLU A 26 0.48 -10.74 3.90
CA GLU A 26 -0.53 -11.64 4.45
C GLU A 26 -1.35 -12.23 3.31
N ASN A 27 -1.66 -13.51 3.40
CA ASN A 27 -2.64 -14.18 2.54
C ASN A 27 -3.84 -14.60 3.40
N LYS A 28 -4.98 -13.94 3.22
CA LYS A 28 -6.23 -14.22 3.94
C LYS A 28 -7.16 -15.06 3.06
N GLY A 29 -7.65 -16.15 3.64
CA GLY A 29 -8.64 -17.05 3.02
C GLY A 29 -8.02 -18.13 2.13
N SER A 30 -8.64 -19.30 2.09
CA SER A 30 -8.18 -20.46 1.32
C SER A 30 -8.07 -20.17 -0.19
N MET A 31 -8.88 -19.24 -0.69
CA MET A 31 -8.84 -18.77 -2.08
C MET A 31 -7.49 -18.12 -2.46
N MET A 32 -6.76 -17.59 -1.48
CA MET A 32 -5.43 -16.99 -1.65
C MET A 32 -4.30 -17.94 -1.24
N GLY A 33 -4.57 -19.25 -1.18
CA GLY A 33 -3.58 -20.27 -0.85
C GLY A 33 -3.26 -20.41 0.65
N CYS A 34 -4.05 -19.80 1.53
CA CYS A 34 -3.88 -19.95 2.97
C CYS A 34 -4.48 -21.27 3.47
N SER A 35 -3.65 -22.19 3.94
CA SER A 35 -4.06 -23.51 4.47
C SER A 35 -4.31 -23.53 5.98
N ASN A 36 -3.79 -22.54 6.73
CA ASN A 36 -4.00 -22.41 8.17
C ASN A 36 -5.00 -21.27 8.46
N PRO A 37 -6.17 -21.54 9.06
CA PRO A 37 -7.20 -20.54 9.29
C PRO A 37 -6.87 -19.52 10.40
N HIS A 38 -5.81 -19.74 11.20
CA HIS A 38 -5.42 -18.81 12.25
C HIS A 38 -4.92 -17.48 11.66
N PRO A 39 -5.35 -16.29 12.15
CA PRO A 39 -4.87 -15.01 11.66
C PRO A 39 -3.35 -14.85 11.82
N HIS A 40 -2.63 -14.74 10.70
CA HIS A 40 -1.18 -14.56 10.70
C HIS A 40 -0.73 -13.78 9.45
N GLY A 41 0.41 -13.11 9.56
CA GLY A 41 1.14 -12.56 8.43
C GLY A 41 2.52 -13.21 8.33
N GLN A 42 3.21 -12.95 7.23
CA GLN A 42 4.54 -13.48 6.94
C GLN A 42 5.53 -12.33 6.70
N ALA A 43 6.81 -12.58 6.98
CA ALA A 43 7.90 -11.68 6.68
C ALA A 43 9.05 -12.51 6.09
N TRP A 44 9.43 -12.22 4.84
CA TRP A 44 10.54 -12.89 4.17
C TRP A 44 11.74 -11.96 4.09
N SER A 45 12.88 -12.41 4.64
CA SER A 45 14.15 -11.69 4.59
C SER A 45 14.97 -12.21 3.41
N LEU A 46 15.43 -11.29 2.55
CA LEU A 46 15.98 -11.62 1.24
C LEU A 46 17.34 -10.94 1.05
N SER A 47 18.28 -11.64 0.42
CA SER A 47 19.61 -11.13 0.10
C SER A 47 19.69 -10.21 -1.13
N TYR A 48 18.53 -9.90 -1.71
CA TYR A 48 18.33 -9.04 -2.87
C TYR A 48 17.01 -8.26 -2.71
N VAL A 49 16.84 -7.19 -3.49
CA VAL A 49 15.57 -6.48 -3.60
C VAL A 49 14.71 -7.22 -4.65
N PRO A 50 13.49 -7.70 -4.31
CA PRO A 50 12.68 -8.45 -5.27
C PRO A 50 12.21 -7.58 -6.44
N THR A 51 11.89 -8.23 -7.56
CA THR A 51 11.53 -7.59 -8.83
C THR A 51 10.46 -6.51 -8.70
N MET A 52 9.39 -6.76 -7.93
CA MET A 52 8.29 -5.80 -7.79
C MET A 52 8.70 -4.55 -6.99
N PRO A 53 9.21 -4.65 -5.75
CA PRO A 53 9.82 -3.53 -5.04
C PRO A 53 10.86 -2.76 -5.87
N GLU A 54 11.77 -3.45 -6.56
CA GLU A 54 12.80 -2.82 -7.39
C GLU A 54 12.18 -1.96 -8.51
N ARG A 55 11.23 -2.51 -9.26
CA ARG A 55 10.52 -1.77 -10.34
C ARG A 55 9.76 -0.56 -9.80
N ILE A 56 9.09 -0.71 -8.66
CA ILE A 56 8.33 0.38 -8.01
C ILE A 56 9.28 1.49 -7.56
N LEU A 57 10.41 1.16 -6.93
CA LEU A 57 11.41 2.14 -6.50
C LEU A 57 12.05 2.85 -7.69
N ALA A 58 12.41 2.11 -8.74
CA ALA A 58 12.95 2.69 -9.97
C ALA A 58 11.96 3.67 -10.63
N SER A 59 10.66 3.34 -10.63
CA SER A 59 9.61 4.24 -11.14
C SER A 59 9.46 5.51 -10.30
N GLN A 60 9.48 5.38 -8.96
CA GLN A 60 9.42 6.55 -8.07
C GLN A 60 10.65 7.45 -8.23
N ARG A 61 11.84 6.85 -8.34
CA ARG A 61 13.09 7.59 -8.63
C ARG A 61 12.98 8.35 -9.94
N ARG A 62 12.71 7.63 -11.04
CA ARG A 62 12.64 8.23 -12.38
C ARG A 62 11.65 9.40 -12.41
N TRP A 63 10.46 9.21 -11.85
CA TRP A 63 9.45 10.26 -11.82
C TRP A 63 9.90 11.50 -11.03
N ALA A 64 10.58 11.30 -9.90
CA ALA A 64 11.08 12.38 -9.05
C ALA A 64 12.23 13.17 -9.71
N GLU A 65 13.09 12.48 -10.47
CA GLU A 65 14.25 13.05 -11.17
C GLU A 65 13.89 13.77 -12.48
N GLU A 66 12.86 13.34 -13.20
CA GLU A 66 12.27 14.02 -14.38
C GLU A 66 11.47 15.29 -13.99
N TRP A 67 12.06 16.11 -13.13
CA TRP A 67 11.41 17.00 -12.17
C TRP A 67 10.53 18.14 -12.73
N GLU A 68 10.74 18.59 -13.98
CA GLU A 68 10.22 19.88 -14.47
C GLU A 68 8.70 20.05 -14.26
N GLY A 69 8.33 21.00 -13.39
CA GLY A 69 6.94 21.40 -13.12
C GLY A 69 6.11 20.43 -12.27
N LYS A 70 6.70 19.35 -11.71
CA LYS A 70 5.95 18.33 -10.95
C LYS A 70 5.69 18.69 -9.48
N ALA A 71 6.48 19.58 -8.91
CA ALA A 71 6.30 20.01 -7.52
C ALA A 71 5.02 20.84 -7.39
N LYS A 72 4.08 20.37 -6.58
CA LYS A 72 2.83 21.08 -6.25
C LYS A 72 2.97 21.76 -4.90
N GLU A 73 2.47 22.99 -4.79
CA GLU A 73 2.38 23.69 -3.52
C GLU A 73 1.53 22.90 -2.52
N GLY A 74 1.93 22.88 -1.25
CA GLY A 74 1.25 22.14 -0.18
C GLY A 74 1.46 20.62 -0.17
N VAL A 75 2.06 20.03 -1.21
CA VAL A 75 2.40 18.60 -1.22
C VAL A 75 3.76 18.37 -0.56
N PRO A 76 3.88 17.49 0.46
CA PRO A 76 5.15 17.22 1.11
C PRO A 76 6.15 16.61 0.12
N LYS A 77 7.43 16.96 0.32
CA LYS A 77 8.55 16.47 -0.50
C LYS A 77 9.22 15.28 0.17
N LEU A 78 9.98 14.54 -0.64
CA LEU A 78 10.91 13.54 -0.15
C LEU A 78 12.00 14.20 0.70
N THR A 79 12.67 13.41 1.55
CA THR A 79 13.78 13.88 2.41
C THR A 79 14.95 14.49 1.64
N ASN A 80 15.13 14.13 0.36
CA ASN A 80 16.13 14.74 -0.53
C ASN A 80 15.64 16.04 -1.22
N GLY A 81 14.44 16.54 -0.89
CA GLY A 81 13.86 17.75 -1.45
C GLY A 81 13.17 17.57 -2.81
N LEU A 82 13.17 16.36 -3.38
CA LEU A 82 12.48 16.06 -4.64
C LEU A 82 10.98 15.76 -4.40
N PRO A 83 10.11 15.94 -5.42
CA PRO A 83 8.70 15.59 -5.30
C PRO A 83 8.54 14.06 -5.21
N SER A 84 7.53 13.62 -4.48
CA SER A 84 7.18 12.20 -4.36
C SER A 84 6.00 11.85 -5.26
N LEU A 85 6.17 10.86 -6.13
CA LEU A 85 5.09 10.38 -7.01
C LEU A 85 3.83 10.05 -6.22
N LEU A 86 3.97 9.27 -5.14
CA LEU A 86 2.83 8.78 -4.37
C LEU A 86 2.20 9.86 -3.48
N LEU A 87 2.98 10.83 -2.97
CA LEU A 87 2.39 11.97 -2.25
C LEU A 87 1.63 12.89 -3.21
N THR A 88 2.21 13.20 -4.37
CA THR A 88 1.53 13.99 -5.40
C THR A 88 0.27 13.30 -5.90
N TYR A 89 0.30 11.98 -6.06
CA TYR A 89 -0.86 11.18 -6.41
C TYR A 89 -1.93 11.22 -5.31
N ALA A 90 -1.58 10.93 -4.06
CA ALA A 90 -2.51 10.96 -2.93
C ALA A 90 -3.20 12.32 -2.79
N HIS A 91 -2.45 13.43 -2.86
CA HIS A 91 -3.02 14.77 -2.80
C HIS A 91 -3.92 15.11 -3.99
N SER A 92 -3.62 14.58 -5.19
CA SER A 92 -4.49 14.76 -6.35
C SER A 92 -5.81 13.97 -6.18
N GLU A 93 -5.77 12.78 -5.60
CA GLU A 93 -6.97 11.99 -5.26
C GLU A 93 -7.78 12.64 -4.14
N LEU A 94 -7.13 13.26 -3.16
CA LEU A 94 -7.80 14.01 -2.09
C LEU A 94 -8.46 15.28 -2.61
N ALA A 95 -7.82 16.00 -3.52
CA ALA A 95 -8.45 17.16 -4.17
C ALA A 95 -9.75 16.75 -4.89
N LEU A 96 -9.73 15.63 -5.63
CA LEU A 96 -10.92 15.06 -6.26
C LEU A 96 -11.94 14.56 -5.25
N TYR A 97 -11.51 13.97 -4.14
CA TYR A 97 -12.39 13.54 -3.05
C TYR A 97 -13.15 14.72 -2.45
N HIS A 98 -12.49 15.87 -2.25
CA HIS A 98 -13.13 17.06 -1.71
C HIS A 98 -14.01 17.79 -2.73
N SER A 99 -13.64 17.81 -4.02
CA SER A 99 -14.42 18.50 -5.05
C SER A 99 -15.56 17.67 -5.63
N SER A 100 -15.41 16.34 -5.71
CA SER A 100 -16.35 15.42 -6.36
C SER A 100 -16.36 14.04 -5.68
N PRO A 101 -16.93 13.92 -4.47
CA PRO A 101 -16.90 12.66 -3.70
C PRO A 101 -17.52 11.46 -4.43
N SER A 102 -18.51 11.68 -5.30
CA SER A 102 -19.20 10.62 -6.04
C SER A 102 -18.30 9.91 -7.05
N THR A 103 -17.40 10.63 -7.70
CA THR A 103 -16.44 10.09 -8.69
C THR A 103 -15.06 9.81 -8.10
N SER A 104 -14.85 10.12 -6.83
CA SER A 104 -13.58 9.88 -6.14
C SER A 104 -13.26 8.40 -6.02
N ARG A 105 -11.97 8.10 -5.95
CA ARG A 105 -11.46 6.76 -5.67
C ARG A 105 -11.07 6.54 -4.20
N VAL A 106 -11.15 7.58 -3.36
CA VAL A 106 -10.87 7.47 -1.92
C VAL A 106 -11.97 6.67 -1.23
N THR A 107 -11.58 5.63 -0.49
CA THR A 107 -12.52 4.77 0.25
C THR A 107 -12.55 5.09 1.74
N HIS A 108 -11.45 5.61 2.28
CA HIS A 108 -11.34 6.05 3.67
C HIS A 108 -10.26 7.13 3.79
N LEU A 109 -10.52 8.15 4.59
CA LEU A 109 -9.59 9.23 4.91
C LEU A 109 -9.35 9.23 6.42
N GLY A 110 -8.18 8.73 6.83
CA GLY A 110 -7.68 8.82 8.20
C GLY A 110 -6.93 10.13 8.44
N THR A 111 -6.36 10.28 9.62
CA THR A 111 -5.63 11.49 10.02
C THR A 111 -4.28 11.61 9.31
N HIS A 112 -3.60 10.50 9.03
CA HIS A 112 -2.27 10.42 8.42
C HIS A 112 -2.25 9.56 7.14
N PHE A 113 -3.19 8.61 7.03
CA PHE A 113 -3.31 7.69 5.91
C PHE A 113 -4.58 7.93 5.09
N VAL A 114 -4.47 7.68 3.79
CA VAL A 114 -5.61 7.57 2.88
C VAL A 114 -5.64 6.17 2.31
N ALA A 115 -6.83 5.57 2.27
CA ALA A 115 -7.11 4.35 1.54
C ALA A 115 -7.94 4.68 0.30
N LEU A 116 -7.54 4.17 -0.86
CA LEU A 116 -8.19 4.44 -2.14
C LEU A 116 -8.06 3.26 -3.09
N VAL A 117 -8.95 3.18 -4.08
CA VAL A 117 -8.79 2.28 -5.22
C VAL A 117 -7.86 2.96 -6.23
N PRO A 118 -6.64 2.47 -6.50
CA PRO A 118 -5.73 3.20 -7.38
C PRO A 118 -6.30 3.32 -8.80
N TYR A 119 -6.00 4.41 -9.49
CA TYR A 119 -6.43 4.62 -10.88
C TYR A 119 -6.01 3.46 -11.81
N TRP A 120 -4.86 2.84 -11.52
CA TRP A 120 -4.31 1.70 -12.25
C TRP A 120 -4.70 0.33 -11.67
N ALA A 121 -5.75 0.25 -10.84
CA ALA A 121 -6.17 -0.99 -10.17
C ALA A 121 -6.37 -2.16 -11.14
N ALA A 122 -5.65 -3.26 -10.88
CA ALA A 122 -5.73 -4.51 -11.60
C ALA A 122 -6.83 -5.41 -11.03
N TRP A 123 -6.87 -5.53 -9.69
CA TRP A 123 -7.87 -6.35 -9.02
C TRP A 123 -9.21 -5.60 -8.89
N PRO A 124 -10.36 -6.31 -8.84
CA PRO A 124 -11.68 -5.67 -8.88
C PRO A 124 -11.87 -4.59 -7.81
N PHE A 125 -11.50 -4.92 -6.57
CA PHE A 125 -11.56 -4.03 -5.41
C PHE A 125 -10.16 -3.80 -4.83
N GLU A 126 -9.15 -3.62 -5.69
CA GLU A 126 -7.80 -3.27 -5.24
C GLU A 126 -7.81 -2.03 -4.35
N VAL A 127 -7.06 -2.05 -3.25
CA VAL A 127 -6.90 -0.87 -2.38
C VAL A 127 -5.43 -0.59 -2.15
N LEU A 128 -5.07 0.69 -2.30
CA LEU A 128 -3.79 1.26 -1.92
C LEU A 128 -3.99 2.09 -0.64
N VAL A 129 -3.18 1.80 0.38
CA VAL A 129 -3.08 2.62 1.60
C VAL A 129 -1.74 3.33 1.62
N VAL A 130 -1.75 4.65 1.75
CA VAL A 130 -0.54 5.49 1.68
C VAL A 130 -0.59 6.60 2.74
N PRO A 131 0.51 6.88 3.47
CA PRO A 131 0.59 8.06 4.31
C PRO A 131 0.74 9.28 3.39
N TYR A 132 -0.06 10.32 3.62
CA TYR A 132 -0.16 11.45 2.70
C TYR A 132 0.31 12.79 3.30
N LYS A 133 0.46 12.89 4.62
CA LYS A 133 0.88 14.13 5.30
C LYS A 133 2.37 14.42 5.28
N ARG A 134 3.22 13.39 5.09
CA ARG A 134 4.67 13.54 4.99
C ARG A 134 5.33 12.37 4.27
N HIS A 135 6.60 12.52 3.92
CA HIS A 135 7.43 11.41 3.44
C HIS A 135 7.66 10.40 4.58
N VAL A 136 7.27 9.16 4.33
CA VAL A 136 7.55 8.02 5.21
C VAL A 136 8.15 6.91 4.34
N PRO A 137 9.45 6.56 4.48
CA PRO A 137 10.07 5.58 3.58
C PRO A 137 9.83 4.13 3.99
N SER A 138 9.51 3.85 5.26
CA SER A 138 9.16 2.51 5.74
C SER A 138 8.40 2.56 7.07
N LEU A 139 7.85 1.43 7.49
CA LEU A 139 7.18 1.29 8.80
C LEU A 139 8.06 1.72 9.98
N ALA A 140 9.38 1.63 9.84
CA ALA A 140 10.35 2.00 10.86
C ALA A 140 10.38 3.50 11.20
N TYR A 141 9.80 4.34 10.34
CA TYR A 141 9.75 5.79 10.48
C TYR A 141 8.38 6.30 10.93
N LEU A 142 7.42 5.41 11.20
CA LEU A 142 6.12 5.81 11.73
C LEU A 142 6.24 6.22 13.20
N GLU A 143 5.60 7.35 13.52
CA GLU A 143 5.37 7.83 14.87
C GLU A 143 4.20 7.06 15.51
N GLU A 144 4.00 7.15 16.83
CA GLU A 144 2.96 6.36 17.51
C GLU A 144 1.55 6.73 17.02
N GLU A 145 1.26 8.02 16.84
CA GLU A 145 -0.03 8.51 16.30
C GLU A 145 -0.30 7.96 14.89
N GLU A 146 0.74 7.88 14.06
CA GLU A 146 0.63 7.34 12.70
C GLU A 146 0.43 5.81 12.70
N LYS A 147 0.97 5.10 13.69
CA LYS A 147 0.72 3.65 13.84
C LYS A 147 -0.73 3.38 14.25
N GLU A 148 -1.28 4.23 15.11
CA GLU A 148 -2.70 4.16 15.51
C GLU A 148 -3.62 4.45 14.33
N ASP A 149 -3.33 5.52 13.58
CA ASP A 149 -4.11 5.86 12.37
C ASP A 149 -4.00 4.80 11.28
N LEU A 150 -2.81 4.20 11.10
CA LEU A 150 -2.63 3.06 10.21
C LEU A 150 -3.50 1.87 10.66
N ALA A 151 -3.51 1.53 11.94
CA ALA A 151 -4.32 0.43 12.46
C ALA A 151 -5.83 0.69 12.26
N SER A 152 -6.29 1.92 12.48
CA SER A 152 -7.66 2.34 12.21
C SER A 152 -8.00 2.23 10.72
N THR A 153 -7.14 2.73 9.84
CA THR A 153 -7.30 2.70 8.39
C THR A 153 -7.39 1.27 7.86
N LEU A 154 -6.49 0.38 8.29
CA LEU A 154 -6.51 -1.04 7.91
C LEU A 154 -7.78 -1.74 8.41
N THR A 155 -8.28 -1.37 9.60
CA THR A 155 -9.55 -1.87 10.13
C THR A 155 -10.72 -1.43 9.28
N SER A 156 -10.75 -0.16 8.84
CA SER A 156 -11.78 0.36 7.93
C SER A 156 -11.78 -0.40 6.59
N VAL A 157 -10.61 -0.60 5.98
CA VAL A 157 -10.46 -1.40 4.75
C VAL A 157 -10.97 -2.83 4.94
N GLY A 158 -10.52 -3.51 5.99
CA GLY A 158 -10.93 -4.89 6.29
C GLY A 158 -12.44 -5.03 6.53
N ARG A 159 -13.06 -4.09 7.24
CA ARG A 159 -14.52 -4.09 7.47
C ARG A 159 -15.30 -3.85 6.19
N ARG A 160 -14.91 -2.86 5.38
CA ARG A 160 -15.58 -2.58 4.10
C ARG A 160 -15.50 -3.77 3.16
N TYR A 161 -14.37 -4.47 3.14
CA TYR A 161 -14.23 -5.72 2.40
C TYR A 161 -15.18 -6.80 2.88
N ASP A 162 -15.18 -7.11 4.18
CA ASP A 162 -16.05 -8.17 4.72
C ASP A 162 -17.54 -7.82 4.54
N ASN A 163 -17.91 -6.54 4.66
CA ASN A 163 -19.26 -6.03 4.42
C ASN A 163 -19.67 -5.99 2.94
N LEU A 164 -18.72 -6.02 1.99
CA LEU A 164 -19.02 -5.87 0.57
C LEU A 164 -19.90 -7.01 0.05
N PHE A 165 -19.61 -8.23 0.51
CA PHE A 165 -20.34 -9.46 0.18
C PHE A 165 -20.73 -10.26 1.42
N GLU A 166 -20.74 -9.63 2.60
CA GLU A 166 -21.14 -10.21 3.88
C GLU A 166 -20.45 -11.55 4.17
N CYS A 167 -19.14 -11.59 3.92
CA CYS A 167 -18.32 -12.79 4.05
C CYS A 167 -16.93 -12.45 4.57
N SER A 168 -16.14 -13.47 4.96
CA SER A 168 -14.71 -13.22 5.21
C SER A 168 -14.00 -13.02 3.88
N PHE A 169 -13.73 -11.76 3.56
CA PHE A 169 -13.21 -11.37 2.27
C PHE A 169 -11.75 -11.77 2.14
N ALA A 170 -11.45 -12.56 1.10
CA ALA A 170 -10.10 -13.04 0.84
C ALA A 170 -9.25 -11.96 0.17
N TYR A 171 -7.97 -11.90 0.50
CA TYR A 171 -7.01 -10.98 -0.15
C TYR A 171 -5.57 -11.45 0.07
N SER A 172 -4.68 -11.02 -0.81
CA SER A 172 -3.26 -10.89 -0.49
C SER A 172 -2.98 -9.43 -0.19
N MET A 173 -2.28 -9.14 0.90
CA MET A 173 -1.79 -7.79 1.20
C MET A 173 -0.27 -7.78 1.30
N GLY A 174 0.37 -6.72 0.84
CA GLY A 174 1.82 -6.56 0.89
C GLY A 174 2.23 -5.13 1.22
N ILE A 175 3.37 -4.98 1.87
CA ILE A 175 3.95 -3.68 2.22
C ILE A 175 5.14 -3.40 1.30
N TYR A 176 5.10 -2.25 0.65
CA TYR A 176 6.21 -1.71 -0.13
C TYR A 176 6.86 -0.59 0.66
N GLN A 177 8.18 -0.70 0.83
CA GLN A 177 8.96 0.20 1.66
C GLN A 177 10.41 0.22 1.17
N THR A 178 11.21 1.13 1.71
CA THR A 178 12.64 1.21 1.39
C THR A 178 13.34 -0.14 1.65
N PRO A 179 14.35 -0.53 0.87
CA PRO A 179 15.21 -1.66 1.20
C PRO A 179 15.82 -1.52 2.60
N VAL A 180 16.18 -2.64 3.25
CA VAL A 180 16.74 -2.56 4.60
C VAL A 180 18.14 -1.93 4.59
N PHE A 181 18.48 -1.31 5.71
CA PHE A 181 19.73 -0.60 5.91
C PHE A 181 20.94 -1.54 5.76
N SER A 182 21.89 -1.18 4.90
CA SER A 182 23.26 -1.69 4.98
C SER A 182 24.08 -0.65 5.75
N PRO A 183 25.04 -1.02 6.62
CA PRO A 183 25.94 -0.06 7.28
C PRO A 183 26.71 0.88 6.33
N SER A 184 26.76 0.60 5.03
CA SER A 184 27.29 1.52 3.99
C SER A 184 26.27 2.58 3.50
N LEU A 185 25.03 2.53 3.99
CA LEU A 185 23.89 3.36 3.61
C LEU A 185 23.50 4.34 4.74
N SER A 186 24.45 5.12 5.26
CA SER A 186 24.14 6.24 6.15
C SER A 186 23.18 7.23 5.47
N LEU A 187 21.95 7.32 5.96
CA LEU A 187 20.93 8.27 5.51
C LEU A 187 21.26 9.72 5.87
N SER A 188 22.03 9.95 6.94
CA SER A 188 22.41 11.29 7.40
C SER A 188 23.58 11.89 6.61
N SER A 189 24.32 11.07 5.86
CA SER A 189 25.54 11.48 5.15
C SER A 189 25.37 11.59 3.64
N ARG A 190 24.15 11.44 3.13
CA ARG A 190 23.90 11.28 1.69
C ARG A 190 23.22 12.52 1.12
N GLY A 191 23.95 13.21 0.24
CA GLY A 191 23.37 14.21 -0.65
C GLY A 191 22.31 13.60 -1.58
N PRO A 192 21.60 14.44 -2.36
CA PRO A 192 20.43 14.03 -3.16
C PRO A 192 20.67 12.92 -4.21
N SER A 193 21.92 12.51 -4.45
CA SER A 193 22.34 11.49 -5.42
C SER A 193 22.45 10.05 -4.87
N ALA A 194 22.02 9.79 -3.63
CA ALA A 194 22.11 8.45 -3.04
C ALA A 194 21.07 7.46 -3.61
N PRO A 195 21.52 6.31 -4.15
CA PRO A 195 20.65 5.42 -4.91
C PRO A 195 19.82 4.47 -4.02
N ASP A 196 18.66 4.90 -3.49
CA ASP A 196 17.45 4.08 -3.19
C ASP A 196 16.76 4.31 -1.83
N ALA A 197 17.39 5.02 -0.89
CA ALA A 197 16.77 5.24 0.41
C ALA A 197 15.80 6.45 0.45
N CYS A 198 15.96 7.44 -0.46
CA CYS A 198 15.19 8.68 -0.43
C CYS A 198 13.92 8.69 -1.30
N TYR A 199 13.78 7.76 -2.25
CA TYR A 199 12.67 7.76 -3.21
C TYR A 199 11.48 6.89 -2.82
N ALA A 200 11.68 5.97 -1.87
CA ALA A 200 10.61 5.10 -1.39
C ALA A 200 9.57 5.91 -0.61
N GLN A 201 8.30 5.85 -1.01
CA GLN A 201 7.17 6.18 -0.15
C GLN A 201 6.53 4.85 0.31
N LEU A 202 6.37 4.68 1.62
CA LEU A 202 5.65 3.57 2.25
C LEU A 202 4.24 3.48 1.66
N HIS A 203 3.84 2.29 1.22
CA HIS A 203 2.46 2.03 0.85
C HIS A 203 2.12 0.55 1.00
N ILE A 204 0.83 0.28 1.14
CA ILE A 204 0.30 -1.07 1.36
C ILE A 204 -0.70 -1.36 0.25
N GLY A 205 -0.50 -2.46 -0.47
CA GLY A 205 -1.41 -2.94 -1.49
C GLY A 205 -2.28 -4.08 -0.98
N PHE A 206 -3.56 -4.05 -1.31
CA PHE A 206 -4.51 -5.14 -1.12
C PHE A 206 -5.01 -5.65 -2.47
N TYR A 207 -4.88 -6.95 -2.70
CA TYR A 207 -5.22 -7.62 -3.94
C TYR A 207 -6.28 -8.71 -3.68
N PRO A 208 -7.57 -8.34 -3.69
CA PRO A 208 -8.66 -9.29 -3.48
C PRO A 208 -9.18 -9.91 -4.78
N PRO A 209 -9.53 -11.20 -4.81
CA PRO A 209 -9.99 -11.89 -6.01
C PRO A 209 -11.50 -11.77 -6.24
N LEU A 210 -12.32 -11.42 -5.23
CA LEU A 210 -13.78 -11.41 -5.38
C LEU A 210 -14.27 -10.27 -6.29
N LEU A 211 -15.27 -10.54 -7.14
CA LEU A 211 -15.72 -9.61 -8.17
C LEU A 211 -17.22 -9.25 -8.05
N ARG A 212 -18.11 -10.24 -8.10
CA ARG A 212 -19.58 -9.99 -8.15
C ARG A 212 -20.31 -10.38 -6.87
N SER A 213 -19.82 -11.41 -6.18
CA SER A 213 -20.43 -11.96 -4.96
C SER A 213 -19.35 -12.68 -4.13
N SER A 214 -19.74 -13.25 -3.00
CA SER A 214 -18.89 -14.11 -2.17
C SER A 214 -18.41 -15.39 -2.87
N THR A 215 -19.05 -15.78 -3.97
CA THR A 215 -18.73 -17.01 -4.73
C THR A 215 -18.11 -16.75 -6.10
N VAL A 216 -18.21 -15.53 -6.63
CA VAL A 216 -17.73 -15.17 -7.98
C VAL A 216 -16.45 -14.35 -7.90
N LYS A 217 -15.36 -14.94 -8.38
CA LYS A 217 -14.01 -14.36 -8.38
C LYS A 217 -13.50 -14.02 -9.77
N LYS A 218 -12.60 -13.03 -9.83
CA LYS A 218 -11.75 -12.74 -10.97
C LYS A 218 -10.64 -13.79 -11.03
N TYR A 219 -10.37 -14.25 -12.24
CA TYR A 219 -9.20 -15.07 -12.56
C TYR A 219 -8.32 -14.26 -13.51
N LEU A 220 -7.04 -14.11 -13.17
CA LEU A 220 -6.03 -13.58 -14.07
C LEU A 220 -5.48 -14.75 -14.88
N VAL A 221 -6.13 -15.04 -16.02
CA VAL A 221 -5.87 -16.21 -16.88
C VAL A 221 -5.89 -15.77 -18.35
N GLY A 222 -5.57 -16.64 -19.29
CA GLY A 222 -5.75 -16.35 -20.72
C GLY A 222 -5.04 -15.07 -21.15
N PHE A 223 -5.82 -14.03 -21.50
CA PHE A 223 -5.28 -12.74 -21.94
C PHE A 223 -4.38 -12.09 -20.89
N GLU A 224 -4.75 -12.12 -19.60
CA GLU A 224 -3.96 -11.51 -18.53
C GLU A 224 -2.64 -12.24 -18.25
N LEU A 225 -2.51 -13.52 -18.61
CA LEU A 225 -1.26 -14.26 -18.49
C LEU A 225 -0.33 -14.07 -19.69
N PHE A 226 -0.89 -13.84 -20.88
CA PHE A 226 -0.14 -13.84 -22.14
C PHE A 226 -0.04 -12.45 -22.82
N ALA A 227 -0.76 -11.44 -22.32
CA ALA A 227 -0.79 -10.09 -22.89
C ALA A 227 -0.75 -9.01 -21.80
N GLU A 228 -1.90 -8.55 -21.32
CA GLU A 228 -2.00 -7.43 -20.39
C GLU A 228 -3.17 -7.58 -19.42
N THR A 229 -3.08 -6.88 -18.28
CA THR A 229 -4.10 -6.90 -17.24
C THR A 229 -5.42 -6.30 -17.73
N GLN A 230 -6.53 -7.01 -17.53
CA GLN A 230 -7.87 -6.56 -17.85
C GLN A 230 -8.78 -6.56 -16.61
N ARG A 231 -9.71 -5.60 -16.55
CA ARG A 231 -10.67 -5.42 -15.45
C ARG A 231 -12.11 -5.24 -15.94
N ASP A 232 -13.07 -5.76 -15.17
CA ASP A 232 -14.51 -5.75 -15.53
C ASP A 232 -15.28 -4.50 -15.08
N ILE A 233 -14.94 -3.90 -13.93
CA ILE A 233 -15.58 -2.68 -13.39
C ILE A 233 -14.64 -1.49 -13.57
N THR A 234 -14.98 -0.24 -13.21
CA THR A 234 -14.00 0.89 -13.15
C THR A 234 -13.50 1.15 -11.71
N PRO A 235 -12.30 1.73 -11.51
CA PRO A 235 -11.80 2.01 -10.16
C PRO A 235 -12.75 2.91 -9.34
N GLU A 236 -13.43 3.83 -10.01
CA GLU A 236 -14.43 4.73 -9.41
C GLU A 236 -15.65 3.95 -8.95
N GLN A 237 -16.17 3.03 -9.78
CA GLN A 237 -17.28 2.15 -9.42
C GLN A 237 -16.90 1.23 -8.23
N ALA A 238 -15.69 0.68 -8.23
CA ALA A 238 -15.20 -0.15 -7.14
C ALA A 238 -15.10 0.65 -5.84
N ALA A 239 -14.54 1.87 -5.90
CA ALA A 239 -14.40 2.75 -4.74
C ALA A 239 -15.76 3.19 -4.19
N GLN A 240 -16.71 3.52 -5.08
CA GLN A 240 -18.09 3.84 -4.69
C GLN A 240 -18.73 2.69 -3.91
N ARG A 241 -18.68 1.46 -4.45
CA ARG A 241 -19.26 0.28 -3.78
C ARG A 241 -18.61 -0.01 -2.43
N LEU A 242 -17.30 0.22 -2.29
CA LEU A 242 -16.62 0.10 -1.00
C LEU A 242 -17.04 1.21 -0.02
N ARG A 243 -17.20 2.45 -0.51
CA ARG A 243 -17.66 3.60 0.30
C ARG A 243 -19.08 3.42 0.84
N GLU A 244 -19.97 2.79 0.08
CA GLU A 244 -21.35 2.49 0.47
C GLU A 244 -21.46 1.51 1.65
N LYS A 245 -20.38 0.79 1.99
CA LYS A 245 -20.36 -0.12 3.15
C LYS A 245 -19.97 0.61 4.43
N SER A 246 -20.42 0.12 5.58
CA SER A 246 -20.06 0.70 6.87
C SER A 246 -18.57 0.49 7.17
N GLU A 247 -17.90 1.53 7.70
CA GLU A 247 -16.53 1.46 8.23
C GLU A 247 -16.48 1.22 9.75
N THR A 248 -17.60 1.47 10.45
CA THR A 248 -17.70 1.34 11.91
C THR A 248 -18.32 0.00 12.31
N GLU A 249 -19.34 -0.43 11.58
CA GLU A 249 -20.12 -1.64 11.86
C GLU A 249 -19.71 -2.77 10.93
N HIS A 250 -19.55 -3.96 11.49
CA HIS A 250 -19.26 -5.17 10.75
C HIS A 250 -20.55 -5.98 10.60
N TYR A 251 -20.81 -6.58 9.44
CA TYR A 251 -22.08 -7.26 9.12
C TYR A 251 -22.50 -8.35 10.14
N LYS A 252 -21.52 -8.96 10.83
CA LYS A 252 -21.77 -9.93 11.93
C LYS A 252 -22.25 -9.33 13.26
N ARG A 253 -22.21 -7.99 13.41
CA ARG A 253 -22.60 -7.26 14.62
C ARG A 253 -23.88 -6.44 14.43
N GLY A 254 -24.39 -6.38 13.20
CA GLY A 254 -25.69 -5.79 12.86
C GLY A 254 -26.78 -6.85 12.79
#